data_AF-A0AAD8DR78-F1
#
_entry.id   AF-A0AAD8DR78-F1
#
_cell.length_a   1.000
_cell.length_b   1.000
_cell.length_c   1.000
_cell.angle_alpha   90.00
_cell.angle_beta   90.00
_cell.angle_gamma   90.00
#
_symmetry.space_group_name_H-M   'P 1'
#
loop_
_entity.id
_entity.type
_entity.pdbx_description
1 polymer ?
#
loop_
_entity_poly.entity_id
_entity_poly.type
_entity_poly.pdbx_seq_one_letter_code
_entity_poly.pdbx_strand_id
1 'polypeptide(L)'
;MLQLAEEQNAFTDDDIGQHLHTLVGASYDTTASAMTFLLLVIGSYQNVQKRIFDELQDVFGHDDTDVTKQDLQKLVYLEAVIKESMRLYPVVPIIARKVDVEVNLSKLFSMMVMKVALVHIIRRYRVTGDINNVECEFDAVLKPMKGHLICLKART
;
A
#
# COMPACT_ATOMS: atom_id res chain seq x y z
N MET A 1 11.48 24.78 -3.38
CA MET A 1 12.26 23.76 -2.63
C MET A 1 13.67 23.66 -3.18
N LEU A 2 13.86 23.41 -4.48
CA LEU A 2 15.20 23.40 -5.11
C LEU A 2 15.92 24.77 -5.05
N GLN A 3 15.25 25.87 -5.40
CA GLN A 3 15.84 27.22 -5.28
C GLN A 3 16.28 27.57 -3.85
N LEU A 4 15.50 27.18 -2.84
CA LEU A 4 15.83 27.38 -1.41
C LEU A 4 16.99 26.49 -0.95
N ALA A 5 17.14 25.31 -1.54
CA ALA A 5 18.23 24.39 -1.24
C ALA A 5 19.54 24.79 -1.93
N GLU A 6 19.44 25.40 -3.11
CA GLU A 6 20.55 25.96 -3.87
C GLU A 6 21.10 27.23 -3.19
N GLU A 7 20.22 28.10 -2.69
CA GLU A 7 20.59 29.26 -1.86
C GLU A 7 21.24 28.88 -0.52
N GLN A 8 20.90 27.70 0.02
CA GLN A 8 21.44 27.19 1.30
C GLN A 8 22.54 26.14 1.13
N ASN A 9 22.96 25.85 -0.11
CA ASN A 9 23.94 24.81 -0.45
C ASN A 9 23.65 23.44 0.21
N ALA A 10 22.36 23.10 0.32
CA ALA A 10 21.86 22.01 1.16
C ALA A 10 21.93 20.62 0.51
N PHE A 11 22.12 20.55 -0.81
CA PHE A 11 22.25 19.30 -1.55
C PHE A 11 23.49 19.32 -2.44
N THR A 12 24.20 18.20 -2.48
CA THR A 12 25.23 17.95 -3.49
C THR A 12 24.60 17.47 -4.80
N ASP A 13 25.32 17.58 -5.92
CA ASP A 13 24.86 17.05 -7.22
C ASP A 13 24.52 15.56 -7.16
N ASP A 14 25.27 14.79 -6.35
CA ASP A 14 25.00 13.38 -6.09
C ASP A 14 23.67 13.17 -5.34
N ASP A 15 23.35 14.00 -4.34
CA ASP A 15 22.07 13.94 -3.63
C ASP A 15 20.89 14.22 -4.57
N ILE A 16 21.05 15.22 -5.45
CA ILE A 16 20.04 15.55 -6.48
C ILE A 16 19.84 14.36 -7.40
N GLY A 17 20.93 13.73 -7.87
CA GLY A 17 20.88 12.53 -8.69
C GLY A 17 20.14 11.37 -8.01
N GLN A 18 20.45 11.10 -6.73
CA GLN A 18 19.78 10.04 -5.97
C GLN A 18 18.29 10.30 -5.74
N HIS A 19 17.92 11.56 -5.46
CA HIS A 19 16.52 11.95 -5.32
C HIS A 19 15.75 11.80 -6.62
N LEU A 20 16.34 12.18 -7.76
CA LEU A 20 15.74 11.99 -9.08
C LEU A 20 15.56 10.51 -9.41
N HIS A 21 16.57 9.68 -9.17
CA HIS A 21 16.46 8.23 -9.37
C HIS A 21 15.35 7.61 -8.53
N THR A 22 15.23 8.01 -7.27
CA THR A 22 14.17 7.54 -6.38
C THR A 22 12.80 7.98 -6.88
N LEU A 23 12.66 9.24 -7.33
CA LEU A 23 11.40 9.77 -7.86
C LEU A 23 10.95 9.01 -9.11
N VAL A 24 11.87 8.78 -10.06
CA VAL A 24 11.57 8.07 -11.31
C VAL A 24 11.19 6.63 -11.02
N GLY A 25 11.98 5.93 -10.19
CA GLY A 25 11.69 4.55 -9.82
C GLY A 25 10.36 4.40 -9.09
N ALA A 26 10.09 5.26 -8.11
CA ALA A 26 8.84 5.20 -7.35
C ALA A 26 7.62 5.59 -8.20
N SER A 27 7.71 6.58 -9.08
CA SER A 27 6.58 7.06 -9.88
C SER A 27 6.20 6.11 -11.02
N TYR A 28 7.18 5.48 -11.66
CA TYR A 28 6.94 4.65 -12.84
C TYR A 28 6.16 3.37 -12.50
N ASP A 29 6.75 2.48 -11.68
CA ASP A 29 6.16 1.18 -11.40
C ASP A 29 4.83 1.30 -10.66
N THR A 30 4.71 2.27 -9.75
CA THR A 30 3.49 2.41 -8.95
C THR A 30 2.32 2.95 -9.78
N THR A 31 2.55 3.98 -10.60
CA THR A 31 1.51 4.57 -11.44
C THR A 31 1.10 3.62 -12.56
N ALA A 32 2.07 2.95 -13.21
CA ALA A 32 1.79 1.97 -14.25
C ALA A 32 0.90 0.84 -13.71
N SER A 33 1.26 0.27 -12.55
CA SER A 33 0.48 -0.79 -11.91
C SER A 33 -0.93 -0.32 -11.52
N ALA A 34 -1.06 0.89 -10.95
CA ALA A 34 -2.36 1.46 -10.61
C ALA A 34 -3.27 1.59 -11.85
N MET A 35 -2.71 2.10 -12.96
CA MET A 35 -3.43 2.27 -14.23
C MET A 35 -3.87 0.93 -14.81
N THR A 36 -3.00 -0.09 -14.77
CA THR A 36 -3.32 -1.44 -15.25
C THR A 36 -4.48 -2.04 -14.47
N PHE A 37 -4.47 -1.98 -13.13
CA PHE A 37 -5.57 -2.51 -12.33
C PHE A 37 -6.87 -1.73 -12.54
N LEU A 38 -6.80 -0.40 -12.66
CA LEU A 38 -7.96 0.44 -12.93
C LEU A 38 -8.61 0.06 -14.27
N LEU A 39 -7.82 -0.04 -15.34
CA LEU A 39 -8.32 -0.41 -16.67
C LEU A 39 -8.88 -1.84 -16.68
N LEU A 40 -8.25 -2.77 -15.96
CA LEU A 40 -8.75 -4.14 -15.82
C LEU A 40 -10.13 -4.16 -15.14
N VAL A 41 -10.30 -3.40 -14.06
CA VAL A 41 -11.59 -3.29 -13.35
C VAL A 41 -12.63 -2.65 -14.25
N ILE A 42 -12.33 -1.52 -14.89
CA ILE A 42 -13.26 -0.82 -15.79
C ILE A 42 -13.68 -1.73 -16.95
N GLY A 43 -12.73 -2.41 -17.60
CA GLY A 43 -13.01 -3.33 -18.70
C GLY A 43 -13.82 -4.57 -18.28
N SER A 44 -13.68 -5.01 -17.04
CA SER A 44 -14.42 -6.17 -16.50
C SER A 44 -15.88 -5.83 -16.13
N TYR A 45 -16.18 -4.56 -15.83
CA TYR A 45 -17.50 -4.12 -15.38
C TYR A 45 -18.11 -3.10 -16.34
N GLN A 46 -18.80 -3.58 -17.37
CA GLN A 46 -19.42 -2.75 -18.42
C GLN A 46 -20.39 -1.69 -17.88
N ASN A 47 -21.12 -1.99 -16.81
CA ASN A 47 -22.00 -1.04 -16.13
C ASN A 47 -21.22 0.12 -15.47
N VAL A 48 -20.04 -0.16 -14.92
CA VAL A 48 -19.16 0.86 -14.34
C VAL A 48 -18.55 1.71 -15.45
N GLN A 49 -18.06 1.08 -16.51
CA GLN A 49 -17.52 1.78 -17.68
C GLN A 49 -18.55 2.74 -18.29
N LYS A 50 -19.79 2.28 -18.51
CA LYS A 50 -20.87 3.13 -19.05
C LYS A 50 -21.14 4.33 -18.14
N ARG A 51 -21.23 4.12 -16.83
CA ARG A 51 -21.50 5.22 -15.89
C ARG A 51 -20.35 6.24 -15.81
N ILE A 52 -19.10 5.80 -15.96
CA ILE A 52 -17.95 6.70 -16.10
C ILE A 52 -18.08 7.51 -17.39
N PHE A 53 -18.43 6.86 -18.50
CA PHE A 53 -18.61 7.55 -19.78
C PHE A 53 -19.72 8.61 -19.71
N ASP A 54 -20.85 8.29 -19.10
CA ASP A 54 -21.96 9.22 -18.89
C ASP A 54 -21.50 10.43 -18.03
N GLU A 55 -20.75 10.21 -16.94
CA GLU A 55 -20.17 11.29 -16.13
C GLU A 55 -19.20 12.18 -16.92
N LEU A 56 -18.34 11.57 -17.75
CA LEU A 56 -17.40 12.31 -18.59
C LEU A 56 -18.14 13.19 -19.61
N GLN A 57 -19.22 12.67 -20.21
CA GLN A 57 -20.07 13.42 -21.13
C GLN A 57 -20.79 14.57 -20.43
N ASP A 58 -21.27 14.36 -19.20
CA ASP A 58 -21.95 15.41 -18.43
C ASP A 58 -21.00 16.55 -18.04
N VAL A 59 -19.73 16.23 -17.76
CA VAL A 59 -18.72 17.21 -17.30
C VAL A 59 -18.05 17.95 -18.46
N PHE A 60 -17.67 17.24 -19.52
CA PHE A 60 -16.88 17.79 -20.63
C PHE A 60 -17.71 18.06 -21.89
N GLY A 61 -18.90 17.46 -22.02
CA GLY A 61 -19.73 17.62 -23.21
C GLY A 61 -19.04 17.14 -24.48
N HIS A 62 -19.23 17.88 -25.57
CA HIS A 62 -18.63 17.59 -26.88
C HIS A 62 -17.55 18.61 -27.26
N ASP A 63 -17.17 19.49 -26.33
CA ASP A 63 -16.15 20.50 -26.57
C ASP A 63 -14.77 19.90 -26.33
N ASP A 64 -13.91 20.01 -27.33
CA ASP A 64 -12.51 19.54 -27.32
C ASP A 64 -11.62 20.52 -26.52
N THR A 65 -12.11 20.94 -25.35
CA THR A 65 -11.46 21.91 -24.47
C THR A 65 -10.51 21.22 -23.51
N ASP A 66 -9.41 21.91 -23.19
CA ASP A 66 -8.41 21.40 -22.25
C ASP A 66 -9.00 21.18 -20.86
N VAL A 67 -8.67 20.03 -20.26
CA VAL A 67 -9.13 19.64 -18.92
C VAL A 67 -8.50 20.57 -17.87
N THR A 68 -9.34 21.25 -17.09
CA THR A 68 -8.87 22.10 -15.99
C THR A 68 -8.91 21.36 -14.65
N LYS A 69 -8.19 21.88 -13.64
CA LYS A 69 -8.26 21.34 -12.27
C LYS A 69 -9.66 21.41 -11.66
N GLN A 70 -10.48 22.38 -12.07
CA GLN A 70 -11.85 22.52 -11.57
C GLN A 70 -12.76 21.43 -12.13
N ASP A 71 -12.49 20.94 -13.33
CA ASP A 71 -13.26 19.84 -13.93
C ASP A 71 -12.99 18.51 -13.25
N LEU A 72 -11.75 18.28 -12.80
CA LEU A 72 -11.39 17.09 -12.03
C LEU A 72 -12.21 16.93 -10.74
N GLN A 73 -12.65 18.05 -10.12
CA GLN A 73 -13.48 18.02 -8.91
C GLN A 73 -14.91 17.55 -9.19
N LYS A 74 -15.37 17.61 -10.45
CA LYS A 74 -16.71 17.18 -10.87
C LYS A 74 -16.76 15.67 -11.14
N LEU A 75 -15.61 15.01 -11.35
CA LEU A 75 -15.48 13.58 -11.67
C LEU A 75 -15.56 12.68 -10.43
N VAL A 76 -16.66 12.82 -9.67
CA VAL A 76 -16.85 12.17 -8.36
C VAL A 76 -16.90 10.66 -8.49
N TYR A 77 -17.57 10.13 -9.52
CA TYR A 77 -17.73 8.70 -9.73
C TYR A 77 -16.43 8.07 -10.23
N LEU A 78 -15.73 8.70 -11.19
CA LEU A 78 -14.42 8.23 -11.63
C LEU A 78 -13.43 8.19 -10.45
N GLU A 79 -13.39 9.23 -9.61
CA GLU A 79 -12.56 9.23 -8.40
C GLU A 79 -12.92 8.08 -7.45
N ALA A 80 -14.22 7.81 -7.27
CA ALA A 80 -14.68 6.68 -6.46
C ALA A 80 -14.23 5.33 -7.04
N VAL A 81 -14.27 5.14 -8.36
CA VAL A 81 -13.80 3.92 -9.03
C VAL A 81 -12.28 3.76 -8.89
N ILE A 82 -11.52 4.85 -8.98
CA ILE A 82 -10.06 4.85 -8.74
C ILE A 82 -9.76 4.38 -7.31
N LYS A 83 -10.44 4.97 -6.32
CA LYS A 83 -10.29 4.60 -4.90
C LYS A 83 -10.67 3.15 -4.65
N GLU A 84 -11.77 2.68 -5.23
CA GLU A 84 -12.23 1.30 -5.05
C GLU A 84 -11.29 0.29 -5.73
N SER A 85 -10.74 0.63 -6.90
CA SER A 85 -9.74 -0.19 -7.57
C SER A 85 -8.48 -0.36 -6.72
N MET A 86 -8.00 0.71 -6.09
CA MET A 86 -6.86 0.66 -5.16
C MET A 86 -7.19 -0.05 -3.83
N ARG A 87 -8.46 -0.04 -3.38
CA ARG A 87 -8.91 -0.80 -2.22
C ARG A 87 -8.88 -2.32 -2.47
N LEU A 88 -9.22 -2.74 -3.69
CA LEU A 88 -9.19 -4.13 -4.12
C LEU A 88 -7.78 -4.60 -4.48
N TYR A 89 -7.06 -3.79 -5.24
CA TYR A 89 -5.73 -4.06 -5.78
C TYR A 89 -4.74 -2.96 -5.36
N PRO A 90 -4.29 -2.96 -4.09
CA PRO A 90 -3.32 -1.98 -3.63
C PRO A 90 -1.96 -2.24 -4.28
N VAL A 91 -1.38 -1.19 -4.90
CA VAL A 91 -0.08 -1.27 -5.58
C VAL A 91 1.06 -1.52 -4.58
N VAL A 92 0.97 -0.94 -3.40
CA VAL A 92 1.93 -1.13 -2.30
C VAL A 92 1.19 -1.73 -1.09
N PRO A 93 1.12 -3.06 -0.96
CA PRO A 93 0.33 -3.72 0.09
C PRO A 93 1.02 -3.72 1.47
N ILE A 94 2.34 -3.49 1.51
CA ILE A 94 3.14 -3.61 2.73
C ILE A 94 4.02 -2.37 2.88
N ILE A 95 4.00 -1.78 4.07
CA ILE A 95 4.92 -0.71 4.48
C ILE A 95 5.79 -1.27 5.60
N ALA A 96 7.09 -1.44 5.32
CA ALA A 96 8.05 -1.93 6.29
C ALA A 96 8.53 -0.79 7.21
N ARG A 97 8.77 -1.11 8.48
CA ARG A 97 9.39 -0.21 9.47
C ARG A 97 10.53 -0.95 10.15
N LYS A 98 11.66 -0.27 10.33
CA LYS A 98 12.74 -0.71 11.21
C LYS A 98 12.56 -0.06 12.57
N VAL A 99 12.74 -0.83 13.63
CA VAL A 99 12.62 -0.36 15.01
C VAL A 99 14.04 -0.13 15.54
N ASP A 100 14.37 1.14 15.82
CA ASP A 100 15.72 1.53 16.26
C ASP A 100 15.88 1.53 17.79
N VAL A 101 14.78 1.50 18.53
CA VAL A 101 14.74 1.49 20.00
C VAL A 101 13.72 0.46 20.46
N GLU A 102 13.92 -0.17 21.61
CA GLU A 102 12.96 -1.13 22.16
C GLU A 102 11.59 -0.46 22.37
N VAL A 103 10.58 -0.93 21.61
CA VAL A 103 9.18 -0.46 21.72
C VAL A 103 8.34 -1.59 22.29
N ASN A 104 7.68 -1.33 23.43
CA ASN A 104 6.65 -2.22 23.95
C ASN A 104 5.36 -2.08 23.13
N LEU A 105 5.30 -2.80 22.01
CA LEU A 105 4.09 -2.92 21.21
C LEU A 105 3.09 -3.78 21.97
N SER A 106 1.88 -3.26 22.19
CA SER A 106 0.81 -4.05 22.77
C SER A 106 0.53 -5.28 21.89
N LYS A 107 0.18 -6.41 22.50
CA LYS A 107 -0.09 -7.68 21.78
C LYS A 107 -1.12 -7.52 20.66
N LEU A 108 -2.05 -6.57 20.82
CA LEU A 108 -3.06 -6.19 19.83
C LEU A 108 -2.45 -5.56 18.57
N PHE A 109 -1.43 -4.70 18.72
CA PHE A 109 -0.76 -4.05 17.60
C PHE A 109 0.02 -5.06 16.75
N SER A 110 0.80 -5.95 17.38
CA SER A 110 1.50 -7.02 16.66
C SER A 110 0.53 -7.97 15.92
N MET A 111 -0.63 -8.29 16.52
CA MET A 111 -1.66 -9.09 15.85
C MET A 111 -2.31 -8.37 14.66
N MET A 112 -2.50 -7.04 14.71
CA MET A 112 -3.06 -6.29 13.59
C MET A 112 -2.13 -6.32 12.37
N VAL A 113 -0.83 -6.13 12.55
CA VAL A 113 0.16 -6.16 11.45
C VAL A 113 0.15 -7.54 10.76
N MET A 114 0.13 -8.62 11.54
CA MET A 114 0.05 -9.98 10.99
C MET A 114 -1.25 -10.24 10.23
N LYS A 115 -2.40 -9.75 10.73
CA LYS A 115 -3.70 -9.90 10.04
C LYS A 115 -3.72 -9.16 8.71
N VAL A 116 -3.18 -7.94 8.64
CA VAL A 116 -3.12 -7.18 7.39
C VAL A 116 -2.26 -7.92 6.35
N ALA A 117 -1.10 -8.43 6.74
CA ALA A 117 -0.25 -9.22 5.84
C ALA A 117 -0.97 -10.52 5.38
N LEU A 118 -1.60 -11.25 6.31
CA LEU A 118 -2.35 -12.47 6.00
C LEU A 118 -3.55 -12.23 5.09
N VAL A 119 -4.30 -11.13 5.26
CA VAL A 119 -5.43 -10.80 4.37
C VAL A 119 -4.95 -10.59 2.94
N HIS A 120 -3.79 -9.96 2.72
CA HIS A 120 -3.22 -9.78 1.39
C HIS A 120 -2.76 -11.11 0.77
N ILE A 121 -2.25 -12.04 1.58
CA ILE A 121 -1.87 -13.38 1.13
C ILE A 121 -3.12 -14.22 0.82
N ILE A 122 -4.06 -14.34 1.76
CA ILE A 122 -5.26 -15.19 1.64
C ILE A 122 -6.17 -14.73 0.50
N ARG A 123 -6.24 -13.42 0.19
CA ARG A 123 -6.99 -12.93 -0.98
C ARG A 123 -6.48 -13.49 -2.31
N ARG A 124 -5.21 -13.89 -2.41
CA ARG A 124 -4.61 -14.47 -3.62
C ARG A 124 -4.69 -16.00 -3.69
N TYR A 125 -5.05 -16.68 -2.60
CA TYR A 125 -5.05 -18.15 -2.54
C TYR A 125 -6.37 -18.69 -2.01
N ARG A 126 -6.96 -19.64 -2.75
CA ARG A 126 -8.12 -20.40 -2.27
C ARG A 126 -7.63 -21.45 -1.28
N VAL A 127 -7.76 -21.17 0.02
CA VAL A 127 -7.42 -22.11 1.08
C VAL A 127 -8.52 -23.17 1.17
N THR A 128 -8.18 -24.41 0.84
CA THR A 128 -9.02 -25.59 1.06
C THR A 128 -8.31 -26.48 2.07
N GLY A 129 -8.97 -26.80 3.17
CA GLY A 129 -8.42 -27.66 4.23
C GLY A 129 -9.33 -28.85 4.46
N ASP A 130 -8.77 -30.05 4.46
CA ASP A 130 -9.47 -31.27 4.87
C ASP A 130 -9.36 -31.40 6.39
N ILE A 131 -10.48 -31.25 7.09
CA ILE A 131 -10.54 -31.23 8.56
C ILE A 131 -10.18 -32.61 9.14
N ASN A 132 -10.23 -33.68 8.33
CA ASN A 132 -9.97 -35.04 8.79
C ASN A 132 -8.47 -35.35 8.99
N ASN A 133 -7.57 -34.52 8.48
CA ASN A 133 -6.12 -34.76 8.52
C ASN A 133 -5.34 -33.64 9.20
N VAL A 134 -6.00 -32.84 10.05
CA VAL A 134 -5.37 -31.75 10.79
C VAL A 134 -4.74 -32.30 12.07
N GLU A 135 -3.41 -32.42 12.11
CA GLU A 135 -2.67 -32.61 13.35
C GLU A 135 -2.51 -31.25 14.04
N CYS A 136 -3.31 -31.03 15.08
CA CYS A 136 -3.20 -29.84 15.93
C CYS A 136 -2.15 -30.11 17.03
N GLU A 137 -0.99 -29.48 16.93
CA GLU A 137 -0.02 -29.43 18.02
C GLU A 137 -0.30 -28.20 18.91
N PHE A 138 -0.54 -28.44 20.19
CA PHE A 138 -0.92 -27.40 21.15
C PHE A 138 0.27 -27.08 22.06
N ASP A 139 1.09 -26.13 21.63
CA ASP A 139 2.23 -25.66 22.43
C ASP A 139 1.81 -24.61 23.46
N ALA A 140 1.76 -25.03 24.73
CA ALA A 140 1.54 -24.13 25.85
C ALA A 140 2.87 -23.51 26.33
N VAL A 141 3.21 -22.33 25.81
CA VAL A 141 4.36 -21.56 26.32
C VAL A 141 3.94 -20.74 27.55
N LEU A 142 4.36 -21.18 28.72
CA LEU A 142 4.25 -20.40 29.96
C LEU A 142 5.28 -19.26 29.95
N LYS A 143 4.81 -18.02 29.81
CA LYS A 143 5.66 -16.83 29.97
C LYS A 143 5.80 -16.46 31.45
N PRO A 144 7.03 -16.17 31.93
CA PRO A 144 7.24 -15.74 33.31
C PRO A 144 6.67 -14.34 33.55
N MET A 145 5.95 -14.16 34.66
CA MET A 145 5.29 -12.91 35.05
C MET A 145 6.22 -11.83 35.61
N LYS A 146 7.50 -12.15 35.87
CA LYS A 146 8.54 -11.19 36.25
C LYS A 146 9.80 -11.49 35.46
N GLY A 147 10.51 -10.42 35.08
CA GLY A 147 11.55 -10.36 34.05
C GLY A 147 12.55 -11.53 34.01
N HIS A 148 13.06 -11.79 32.80
CA HIS A 148 13.96 -12.88 32.49
C HIS A 148 15.28 -12.77 33.28
N LEU A 149 15.44 -13.60 34.31
CA LEU A 149 16.69 -13.77 35.06
C LEU A 149 17.65 -14.69 34.29
N ILE A 150 18.15 -14.23 33.13
CA ILE A 150 19.17 -14.99 32.39
C ILE A 150 20.53 -14.33 32.66
N CYS A 151 21.41 -15.04 33.38
CA CYS A 151 22.80 -14.65 33.59
C CYS A 151 23.69 -15.62 32.81
N LEU A 152 24.40 -15.12 31.80
CA LEU A 152 25.39 -15.89 31.03
C LEU A 152 26.77 -15.67 31.66
N LYS A 153 27.46 -16.76 32.01
CA LYS A 153 28.88 -16.73 32.39
C LYS A 153 29.69 -17.52 31.35
N ALA A 154 30.86 -16.99 31.02
CA ALA A 154 31.79 -17.62 30.08
C ALA A 154 32.30 -18.96 30.64
N ARG A 155 32.40 -19.96 29.76
CA ARG A 155 32.98 -21.26 30.09
C ARG A 155 34.50 -21.14 29.95
N THR A 156 35.21 -21.43 31.04
CA THR A 156 36.68 -21.55 31.07
C THR A 156 37.13 -22.82 30.37
#